data_AF-A0A7C4F8Z5-F1
#
_entry.id   AF-A0A7C4F8Z5-F1
#
_cell.length_a   1.000
_cell.length_b   1.000
_cell.length_c   1.000
_cell.angle_alpha   90.00
_cell.angle_beta   90.00
_cell.angle_gamma   90.00
#
_symmetry.space_group_name_H-M   'P 1'
#
loop_
_entity.id
_entity.type
_entity.pdbx_description
1 polymer ?
#
loop_
_entity_poly.entity_id
_entity_poly.type
_entity_poly.pdbx_seq_one_letter_code
_entity_poly.pdbx_strand_id
1 'polypeptide(L)'
;MPAQTVLEVLAEHGSRIDGLMEQYLLRHTDPEFAEAVLYPVRAGGKRVRPALAILSCLASGGREEQAYPAAVAVELVHNYSLILDDIIDHSELRRGKPTLWKKYGLSTAILVAVHYRETVSEVLNDSPNPRLFHEVIARAVKLLVDGERLDILFEQAGREDEPYIIQHRRRVVSLEEYIRMVERKTAALIQAACELGALSAGAPQSYVQALSEYGYNLGVAFQVGDDIIDIFGVEEKTGKRVGGDIYEHKLGNVVLLLAMEELGASLAEVLAKKVVTPEDVVRTIDLVGRTSARQRAEELKSVYVGRALRALEKLPRSQYRDLLRDLAIFIKEREY
;
A
#
# COMPACT_ATOMS: atom_id res chain seq x y z
N MET A 1 6.12 -17.48 -16.25
CA MET A 1 7.49 -17.35 -15.70
C MET A 1 7.47 -17.78 -14.23
N PRO A 2 8.56 -18.25 -13.62
CA PRO A 2 8.60 -18.49 -12.18
C PRO A 2 8.21 -17.24 -11.38
N ALA A 3 7.62 -17.42 -10.19
CA ALA A 3 7.14 -16.35 -9.33
C ALA A 3 8.23 -15.32 -8.94
N GLN A 4 9.47 -15.77 -8.79
CA GLN A 4 10.60 -14.92 -8.44
C GLN A 4 10.99 -13.95 -9.58
N THR A 5 10.73 -14.35 -10.84
CA THR A 5 11.14 -13.59 -12.03
C THR A 5 10.24 -12.38 -12.29
N VAL A 6 8.95 -12.40 -11.91
CA VAL A 6 8.06 -11.26 -12.16
C VAL A 6 8.36 -10.06 -11.25
N LEU A 7 8.66 -10.32 -9.97
CA LEU A 7 9.02 -9.26 -9.03
C LEU A 7 10.40 -8.66 -9.34
N GLU A 8 11.34 -9.47 -9.83
CA GLU A 8 12.65 -8.99 -10.29
C GLU A 8 12.50 -8.05 -11.49
N VAL A 9 11.69 -8.42 -12.49
CA VAL A 9 11.41 -7.55 -13.65
C VAL A 9 10.71 -6.26 -13.22
N LEU A 10 9.76 -6.33 -12.29
CA LEU A 10 9.11 -5.14 -11.73
C LEU A 10 10.13 -4.24 -11.00
N ALA A 11 11.00 -4.83 -10.18
CA ALA A 11 12.05 -4.07 -9.48
C ALA A 11 13.04 -3.43 -10.45
N GLU A 12 13.35 -4.08 -11.58
CA GLU A 12 14.20 -3.51 -12.62
C GLU A 12 13.55 -2.25 -13.22
N HIS A 13 12.29 -2.32 -13.65
CA HIS A 13 11.58 -1.13 -14.16
C HIS A 13 11.43 -0.06 -13.08
N GLY A 14 11.04 -0.46 -11.87
CA GLY A 14 10.79 0.45 -10.77
C GLY A 14 12.03 1.16 -10.23
N SER A 15 13.23 0.59 -10.36
CA SER A 15 14.48 1.20 -9.90
C SER A 15 15.04 2.26 -10.84
N ARG A 16 14.53 2.36 -12.08
CA ARG A 16 14.96 3.37 -13.08
C ARG A 16 14.74 4.81 -12.62
N ILE A 17 13.82 5.01 -11.67
CA ILE A 17 13.48 6.32 -11.10
C ILE A 17 14.24 6.66 -9.81
N ASP A 18 15.08 5.76 -9.28
CA ASP A 18 15.79 6.00 -8.00
C ASP A 18 16.65 7.26 -8.05
N GLY A 19 17.44 7.43 -9.10
CA GLY A 19 18.25 8.64 -9.30
C GLY A 19 17.40 9.90 -9.49
N LEU A 20 16.24 9.79 -10.15
CA LEU A 20 15.32 10.91 -10.33
C LEU A 20 14.69 11.34 -9.01
N MET A 21 14.27 10.40 -8.15
CA MET A 21 13.75 10.72 -6.82
C MET A 21 14.76 11.53 -6.01
N GLU A 22 16.03 11.10 -5.95
CA GLU A 22 17.07 11.85 -5.23
C GLU A 22 17.27 13.25 -5.83
N GLN A 23 17.28 13.36 -7.17
CA GLN A 23 17.43 14.65 -7.84
C GLN A 23 16.30 15.63 -7.50
N TYR A 24 15.03 15.17 -7.55
CA TYR A 24 13.88 16.01 -7.17
C TYR A 24 13.91 16.37 -5.69
N LEU A 25 14.20 15.40 -4.82
CA LEU A 25 14.26 15.63 -3.37
C LEU A 25 15.35 16.61 -2.97
N LEU A 26 16.43 16.74 -3.74
CA LEU A 26 17.53 17.68 -3.49
C LEU A 26 17.30 19.07 -4.08
N ARG A 27 16.27 19.28 -4.91
CA ARG A 27 15.93 20.61 -5.40
C ARG A 27 15.59 21.50 -4.22
N HIS A 28 16.18 22.71 -4.20
CA HIS A 28 15.97 23.72 -3.16
C HIS A 28 16.17 23.21 -1.71
N THR A 29 16.92 22.14 -1.52
CA THR A 29 17.16 21.53 -0.21
C THR A 29 18.50 21.98 0.34
N ASP A 30 18.51 22.41 1.59
CA ASP A 30 19.74 22.78 2.28
C ASP A 30 20.66 21.53 2.39
N PRO A 31 21.97 21.64 2.07
CA PRO A 31 22.92 20.54 2.20
C PRO A 31 22.93 19.89 3.60
N GLU A 32 22.68 20.65 4.67
CA GLU A 32 22.60 20.12 6.04
C GLU A 32 21.36 19.26 6.25
N PHE A 33 20.28 19.50 5.50
CA PHE A 33 19.02 18.75 5.59
C PHE A 33 18.97 17.53 4.65
N ALA A 34 19.83 17.51 3.63
CA ALA A 34 19.82 16.52 2.55
C ALA A 34 19.88 15.05 3.05
N GLU A 35 20.67 14.76 4.08
CA GLU A 35 20.78 13.38 4.60
C GLU A 35 19.44 12.88 5.16
N ALA A 36 18.75 13.71 5.95
CA ALA A 36 17.46 13.36 6.53
C ALA A 36 16.39 13.19 5.44
N VAL A 37 16.40 14.04 4.42
CA VAL A 37 15.49 13.96 3.28
C VAL A 37 15.72 12.70 2.45
N LEU A 38 16.96 12.30 2.20
CA LEU A 38 17.27 11.13 1.37
C LEU A 38 17.18 9.80 2.11
N TYR A 39 17.15 9.81 3.45
CA TYR A 39 17.14 8.60 4.26
C TYR A 39 16.00 7.62 3.92
N PRO A 40 14.73 8.06 3.75
CA PRO A 40 13.62 7.15 3.43
C PRO A 40 13.80 6.43 2.08
N VAL A 41 14.12 7.16 1.01
CA VAL A 41 14.30 6.55 -0.34
C VAL A 41 15.50 5.61 -0.40
N ARG A 42 16.58 5.92 0.33
CA ARG A 42 17.80 5.08 0.45
C ARG A 42 17.63 3.89 1.39
N ALA A 43 16.57 3.83 2.18
CA ALA A 43 16.21 2.63 2.94
C ALA A 43 15.74 1.47 2.02
N GLY A 44 15.61 1.73 0.71
CA GLY A 44 15.34 0.75 -0.34
C GLY A 44 13.86 0.63 -0.66
N GLY A 45 13.44 -0.54 -1.17
CA GLY A 45 12.05 -0.87 -1.45
C GLY A 45 11.90 -1.77 -2.66
N LYS A 46 10.73 -2.41 -2.78
CA LYS A 46 10.44 -3.32 -3.90
C LYS A 46 10.07 -2.58 -5.20
N ARG A 47 9.85 -1.25 -5.13
CA ARG A 47 9.50 -0.38 -6.26
C ARG A 47 8.33 -0.88 -7.13
N VAL A 48 7.35 -1.53 -6.51
CA VAL A 48 6.20 -2.11 -7.23
C VAL A 48 5.32 -1.03 -7.85
N ARG A 49 5.03 0.05 -7.12
CA ARG A 49 4.16 1.15 -7.57
C ARG A 49 4.73 1.94 -8.76
N PRO A 50 6.02 2.37 -8.76
CA PRO A 50 6.61 3.01 -9.93
C PRO A 50 6.67 2.06 -11.13
N ALA A 51 6.95 0.78 -10.91
CA ALA A 51 6.92 -0.22 -11.98
C ALA A 51 5.53 -0.36 -12.60
N LEU A 52 4.45 -0.31 -11.80
CA LEU A 52 3.08 -0.32 -12.31
C LEU A 52 2.78 0.90 -13.19
N ALA A 53 3.24 2.10 -12.83
CA ALA A 53 3.07 3.29 -13.67
C ALA A 53 3.81 3.14 -15.01
N ILE A 54 5.06 2.66 -14.97
CA ILE A 54 5.87 2.39 -16.16
C ILE A 54 5.23 1.35 -17.07
N LEU A 55 4.87 0.17 -16.52
CA LEU A 55 4.27 -0.91 -17.29
C LEU A 55 2.90 -0.53 -17.85
N SER A 56 2.12 0.28 -17.14
CA SER A 56 0.83 0.79 -17.62
C SER A 56 0.99 1.75 -18.80
N CYS A 57 2.04 2.59 -18.81
CA CYS A 57 2.40 3.43 -19.95
C CYS A 57 2.80 2.58 -21.16
N LEU A 58 3.71 1.62 -20.96
CA LEU A 58 4.21 0.74 -22.00
C LEU A 58 3.10 -0.16 -22.59
N ALA A 59 2.24 -0.72 -21.74
CA ALA A 59 1.07 -1.51 -22.17
C ALA A 59 0.05 -0.68 -22.95
N SER A 60 0.04 0.64 -22.76
CA SER A 60 -0.80 1.58 -23.49
C SER A 60 -0.15 2.11 -24.79
N GLY A 61 1.06 1.65 -25.13
CA GLY A 61 1.79 2.06 -26.33
C GLY A 61 2.66 3.31 -26.17
N GLY A 62 2.84 3.80 -24.94
CA GLY A 62 3.75 4.90 -24.64
C GLY A 62 5.21 4.45 -24.53
N ARG A 63 6.11 5.43 -24.38
CA ARG A 63 7.51 5.20 -24.04
C ARG A 63 7.70 5.27 -22.53
N GLU A 64 8.71 4.57 -22.05
CA GLU A 64 8.98 4.46 -20.62
C GLU A 64 9.21 5.81 -19.94
N GLU A 65 10.00 6.69 -20.57
CA GLU A 65 10.40 7.98 -20.00
C GLU A 65 9.20 8.92 -19.79
N GLN A 66 8.12 8.73 -20.54
CA GLN A 66 6.88 9.49 -20.36
C GLN A 66 6.23 9.21 -19.00
N ALA A 67 6.45 8.01 -18.44
CA ALA A 67 5.89 7.59 -17.18
C ALA A 67 6.73 8.01 -15.96
N TYR A 68 7.95 8.52 -16.15
CA TYR A 68 8.84 8.83 -15.03
C TYR A 68 8.25 9.85 -14.04
N PRO A 69 7.61 10.96 -14.46
CA PRO A 69 6.96 11.86 -13.53
C PRO A 69 5.87 11.17 -12.71
N ALA A 70 5.04 10.32 -13.34
CA ALA A 70 4.02 9.53 -12.64
C ALA A 70 4.64 8.55 -11.64
N ALA A 71 5.67 7.81 -12.06
CA ALA A 71 6.34 6.80 -11.25
C ALA A 71 7.04 7.42 -10.02
N VAL A 72 7.78 8.52 -10.22
CA VAL A 72 8.42 9.30 -9.14
C VAL A 72 7.36 9.83 -8.19
N ALA A 73 6.32 10.50 -8.70
CA ALA A 73 5.28 11.08 -7.85
C ALA A 73 4.60 10.03 -6.97
N VAL A 74 4.23 8.88 -7.54
CA VAL A 74 3.58 7.80 -6.79
C VAL A 74 4.51 7.19 -5.74
N GLU A 75 5.78 6.97 -6.06
CA GLU A 75 6.74 6.42 -5.09
C GLU A 75 7.04 7.42 -3.97
N LEU A 76 7.14 8.72 -4.28
CA LEU A 76 7.28 9.76 -3.25
C LEU A 76 6.03 9.85 -2.37
N VAL A 77 4.82 9.73 -2.95
CA VAL A 77 3.57 9.63 -2.17
C VAL A 77 3.60 8.45 -1.22
N HIS A 78 4.03 7.28 -1.73
CA HIS A 78 4.17 6.10 -0.89
C HIS A 78 5.20 6.32 0.22
N ASN A 79 6.37 6.89 -0.06
CA ASN A 79 7.41 7.09 0.94
C ASN A 79 6.96 8.05 2.05
N TYR A 80 6.35 9.20 1.70
CA TYR A 80 5.92 10.11 2.76
C TYR A 80 4.72 9.57 3.53
N SER A 81 3.83 8.78 2.91
CA SER A 81 2.77 8.12 3.66
C SER A 81 3.35 7.15 4.69
N LEU A 82 4.43 6.43 4.36
CA LEU A 82 5.13 5.56 5.31
C LEU A 82 5.81 6.32 6.46
N ILE A 83 6.32 7.52 6.21
CA ILE A 83 6.88 8.37 7.28
C ILE A 83 5.79 8.74 8.28
N LEU A 84 4.59 9.10 7.79
CA LEU A 84 3.45 9.44 8.65
C LEU A 84 2.89 8.22 9.38
N ASP A 85 2.74 7.10 8.68
CA ASP A 85 2.37 5.78 9.23
C ASP A 85 3.32 5.38 10.38
N ASP A 86 4.63 5.50 10.17
CA ASP A 86 5.64 5.22 11.21
C ASP A 86 5.47 6.08 12.47
N ILE A 87 5.03 7.33 12.31
CA ILE A 87 4.76 8.26 13.43
C ILE A 87 3.46 7.88 14.13
N ILE A 88 2.39 7.64 13.36
CA ILE A 88 1.05 7.31 13.84
C ILE A 88 1.06 6.00 14.65
N ASP A 89 1.82 5.01 14.19
CA ASP A 89 1.90 3.69 14.81
C ASP A 89 3.07 3.56 15.78
N HIS A 90 3.84 4.63 16.00
CA HIS A 90 5.05 4.62 16.83
C HIS A 90 6.04 3.50 16.44
N SER A 91 6.11 3.18 15.16
CA SER A 91 7.02 2.15 14.63
C SER A 91 8.47 2.62 14.76
N GLU A 92 9.29 1.88 15.50
CA GLU A 92 10.71 2.22 15.67
C GLU A 92 11.60 1.74 14.51
N LEU A 93 11.17 0.68 13.82
CA LEU A 93 11.94 0.04 12.75
C LEU A 93 11.10 -0.10 11.47
N ARG A 94 11.74 0.11 10.32
CA ARG A 94 11.20 -0.22 9.00
C ARG A 94 12.27 -0.92 8.17
N ARG A 95 11.96 -2.13 7.70
CA ARG A 95 12.89 -2.99 6.94
C ARG A 95 14.24 -3.20 7.65
N GLY A 96 14.18 -3.40 8.97
CA GLY A 96 15.36 -3.61 9.82
C GLY A 96 16.21 -2.38 10.09
N LYS A 97 15.80 -1.17 9.65
CA LYS A 97 16.48 0.09 9.93
C LYS A 97 15.61 0.99 10.82
N PRO A 98 16.19 1.88 11.64
CA PRO A 98 15.43 2.87 12.40
C PRO A 98 14.51 3.70 11.50
N THR A 99 13.27 3.94 11.92
CA THR A 99 12.37 4.88 11.23
C THR A 99 12.89 6.30 11.30
N LEU A 100 12.40 7.16 10.41
CA LEU A 100 12.90 8.54 10.31
C LEU A 100 12.70 9.32 11.61
N TRP A 101 11.54 9.17 12.25
CA TRP A 101 11.24 9.85 13.53
C TRP A 101 12.06 9.30 14.69
N LYS A 102 12.40 8.00 14.66
CA LYS A 102 13.29 7.40 15.65
C LYS A 102 14.74 7.85 15.48
N LYS A 103 15.20 8.00 14.23
CA LYS A 103 16.59 8.39 13.93
C LYS A 103 16.85 9.88 14.08
N TYR A 104 15.96 10.73 13.58
CA TYR A 104 16.16 12.19 13.50
C TYR A 104 15.17 13.01 14.33
N GLY A 105 14.27 12.35 15.06
CA GLY A 105 13.25 12.99 15.89
C GLY A 105 11.95 13.30 15.15
N LEU A 106 10.87 13.45 15.92
CA LEU A 106 9.51 13.67 15.43
C LEU A 106 9.39 14.93 14.54
N SER A 107 9.94 16.07 15.00
CA SER A 107 9.87 17.33 14.25
C SER A 107 10.50 17.22 12.87
N THR A 108 11.67 16.60 12.79
CA THR A 108 12.38 16.37 11.53
C THR A 108 11.57 15.47 10.60
N ALA A 109 10.97 14.40 11.13
CA ALA A 109 10.18 13.48 10.31
C ALA A 109 8.94 14.15 9.71
N ILE A 110 8.26 15.01 10.48
CA ILE A 110 7.12 15.81 9.97
C ILE A 110 7.58 16.75 8.85
N LEU A 111 8.70 17.47 9.04
CA LEU A 111 9.25 18.38 8.04
C LEU A 111 9.62 17.64 6.75
N VAL A 112 10.26 16.47 6.85
CA VAL A 112 10.59 15.64 5.69
C VAL A 112 9.34 15.12 4.99
N ALA A 113 8.29 14.72 5.73
CA ALA A 113 7.04 14.29 5.11
C ALA A 113 6.38 15.40 4.28
N VAL A 114 6.39 16.64 4.79
CA VAL A 114 5.90 17.82 4.05
C VAL A 114 6.80 18.13 2.85
N HIS A 115 8.12 18.03 3.01
CA HIS A 115 9.08 18.21 1.92
C HIS A 115 8.77 17.26 0.76
N TYR A 116 8.63 15.96 1.03
CA TYR A 116 8.26 14.97 0.02
C TYR A 116 6.93 15.30 -0.65
N ARG A 117 5.93 15.76 0.12
CA ARG A 117 4.63 16.13 -0.42
C ARG A 117 4.75 17.29 -1.41
N GLU A 118 5.59 18.30 -1.16
CA GLU A 118 5.80 19.39 -2.12
C GLU A 118 6.73 18.99 -3.27
N THR A 119 7.70 18.09 -3.04
CA THR A 119 8.48 17.48 -4.13
C THR A 119 7.57 16.73 -5.12
N VAL A 120 6.51 16.05 -4.65
CA VAL A 120 5.51 15.47 -5.55
C VAL A 120 4.89 16.54 -6.44
N SER A 121 4.55 17.72 -5.89
CA SER A 121 4.02 18.85 -6.67
C SER A 121 4.98 19.29 -7.77
N GLU A 122 6.28 19.42 -7.45
CA GLU A 122 7.31 19.76 -8.43
C GLU A 122 7.43 18.72 -9.55
N VAL A 123 7.42 17.44 -9.21
CA VAL A 123 7.50 16.32 -10.17
C VAL A 123 6.32 16.36 -11.14
N LEU A 124 5.12 16.63 -10.65
CA LEU A 124 3.92 16.64 -11.49
C LEU A 124 3.91 17.79 -12.50
N ASN A 125 4.60 18.90 -12.23
CA ASN A 125 4.78 19.98 -13.20
C ASN A 125 5.56 19.54 -14.45
N ASP A 126 6.41 18.51 -14.33
CA ASP A 126 7.20 17.96 -15.43
C ASP A 126 6.45 16.83 -16.19
N SER A 127 5.18 16.57 -15.84
CA SER A 127 4.36 15.56 -16.51
C SER A 127 3.72 16.04 -17.83
N PRO A 128 3.28 15.14 -18.73
CA PRO A 128 2.65 15.54 -19.99
C PRO A 128 1.36 16.35 -19.86
N ASN A 129 0.66 16.21 -18.72
CA ASN A 129 -0.55 16.99 -18.41
C ASN A 129 -0.59 17.30 -16.91
N PRO A 130 0.13 18.35 -16.45
CA PRO A 130 0.30 18.64 -15.03
C PRO A 130 -1.02 18.76 -14.29
N ARG A 131 -1.98 19.50 -14.85
CA ARG A 131 -3.29 19.70 -14.22
C ARG A 131 -3.99 18.37 -13.92
N LEU A 132 -4.11 17.50 -14.93
CA LEU A 132 -4.78 16.22 -14.74
C LEU A 132 -4.03 15.31 -13.77
N PHE A 133 -2.70 15.32 -13.81
CA PHE A 133 -1.88 14.50 -12.91
C PHE A 133 -2.02 14.96 -11.45
N HIS A 134 -2.04 16.27 -11.22
CA HIS A 134 -2.36 16.85 -9.92
C HIS A 134 -3.76 16.44 -9.44
N GLU A 135 -4.77 16.45 -10.31
CA GLU A 135 -6.13 16.02 -9.96
C GLU A 135 -6.18 14.54 -9.51
N VAL A 136 -5.46 13.65 -10.22
CA VAL A 136 -5.38 12.22 -9.86
C VAL A 136 -4.63 12.01 -8.55
N ILE A 137 -3.46 12.62 -8.38
CA ILE A 137 -2.67 12.48 -7.14
C ILE A 137 -3.40 13.10 -5.95
N ALA A 138 -4.00 14.28 -6.09
CA ALA A 138 -4.77 14.90 -5.01
C ALA A 138 -5.93 14.01 -4.56
N ARG A 139 -6.64 13.37 -5.51
CA ARG A 139 -7.68 12.39 -5.21
C ARG A 139 -7.10 11.19 -4.46
N ALA A 140 -6.02 10.59 -4.96
CA ALA A 140 -5.39 9.42 -4.35
C ALA A 140 -4.91 9.70 -2.92
N VAL A 141 -4.28 10.86 -2.69
CA VAL A 141 -3.79 11.27 -1.36
C VAL A 141 -4.93 11.50 -0.38
N LYS A 142 -6.02 12.16 -0.80
CA LYS A 142 -7.20 12.33 0.06
C LYS A 142 -7.84 11.00 0.43
N LEU A 143 -7.90 10.05 -0.51
CA LEU A 143 -8.37 8.70 -0.24
C LEU A 143 -7.43 8.00 0.73
N LEU A 144 -6.11 8.03 0.52
CA LEU A 144 -5.12 7.41 1.39
C LEU A 144 -5.25 7.90 2.85
N VAL A 145 -5.35 9.22 3.05
CA VAL A 145 -5.54 9.80 4.39
C VAL A 145 -6.82 9.30 5.04
N ASP A 146 -7.91 9.19 4.27
CA ASP A 146 -9.16 8.68 4.82
C ASP A 146 -9.12 7.17 5.10
N GLY A 147 -8.37 6.40 4.30
CA GLY A 147 -8.11 4.99 4.53
C GLY A 147 -7.32 4.75 5.82
N GLU A 148 -6.27 5.54 6.05
CA GLU A 148 -5.50 5.51 7.29
C GLU A 148 -6.37 5.85 8.49
N ARG A 149 -7.20 6.90 8.37
CA ARG A 149 -8.19 7.25 9.38
C ARG A 149 -9.14 6.09 9.68
N LEU A 150 -9.65 5.40 8.65
CA LEU A 150 -10.54 4.25 8.86
C LEU A 150 -9.83 3.10 9.56
N ASP A 151 -8.58 2.79 9.18
CA ASP A 151 -7.81 1.71 9.80
C ASP A 151 -7.64 1.93 11.31
N ILE A 152 -7.23 3.13 11.72
CA ILE A 152 -7.10 3.50 13.13
C ILE A 152 -8.46 3.44 13.84
N LEU A 153 -9.54 3.89 13.19
CA LEU A 153 -10.88 3.79 13.78
C LEU A 153 -11.38 2.35 13.92
N PHE A 154 -10.76 1.37 13.27
CA PHE A 154 -11.09 -0.05 13.39
C PHE A 154 -10.28 -0.77 14.47
N GLU A 155 -9.30 -0.11 15.10
CA GLU A 155 -8.68 -0.61 16.32
C GLU A 155 -9.74 -0.76 17.42
N GLN A 156 -9.63 -1.78 18.28
CA GLN A 156 -10.60 -2.04 19.35
C GLN A 156 -10.17 -1.54 20.74
N ALA A 157 -8.89 -1.21 20.91
CA ALA A 157 -8.32 -0.58 22.10
C ALA A 157 -7.15 0.36 21.72
N GLY A 158 -6.49 0.97 22.72
CA GLY A 158 -5.39 1.92 22.50
C GLY A 158 -5.86 3.36 22.29
N ARG A 159 -4.92 4.30 22.07
CA ARG A 159 -5.19 5.71 21.72
C ARG A 159 -6.22 6.42 22.62
N GLU A 160 -6.10 6.18 23.93
CA GLU A 160 -7.02 6.68 24.97
C GLU A 160 -6.83 8.19 25.28
N ASP A 161 -5.87 8.83 24.62
CA ASP A 161 -5.55 10.25 24.68
C ASP A 161 -5.87 10.99 23.38
N GLU A 162 -6.50 10.33 22.40
CA GLU A 162 -6.87 10.91 21.10
C GLU A 162 -8.41 11.13 21.00
N PRO A 163 -8.94 12.34 21.27
CA PRO A 163 -10.38 12.56 21.40
C PRO A 163 -11.18 12.18 20.15
N TYR A 164 -10.62 12.41 18.96
CA TYR A 164 -11.26 12.04 17.71
C TYR A 164 -11.43 10.52 17.58
N ILE A 165 -10.40 9.75 17.90
CA ILE A 165 -10.43 8.29 17.84
C ILE A 165 -11.39 7.74 18.88
N ILE A 166 -11.33 8.21 20.13
CA ILE A 166 -12.23 7.79 21.21
C ILE A 166 -13.69 7.99 20.81
N GLN A 167 -14.02 9.14 20.20
CA GLN A 167 -15.39 9.47 19.81
C GLN A 167 -15.89 8.68 18.59
N HIS A 168 -15.02 8.34 17.64
CA HIS A 168 -15.42 7.81 16.33
C HIS A 168 -15.08 6.32 16.12
N ARG A 169 -14.43 5.67 17.09
CA ARG A 169 -14.02 4.26 17.02
C ARG A 169 -15.20 3.35 16.64
N ARG A 170 -14.96 2.46 15.67
CA ARG A 170 -15.93 1.47 15.21
C ARG A 170 -15.84 0.21 16.07
N ARG A 171 -16.86 -0.01 16.89
CA ARG A 171 -16.98 -1.22 17.72
C ARG A 171 -17.44 -2.45 16.94
N VAL A 172 -18.08 -2.22 15.81
CA VAL A 172 -18.48 -3.24 14.84
C VAL A 172 -18.04 -2.73 13.48
N VAL A 173 -17.33 -3.58 12.76
CA VAL A 173 -16.85 -3.31 11.40
C VAL A 173 -17.53 -4.32 10.48
N SER A 174 -18.03 -3.86 9.34
CA SER A 174 -18.57 -4.73 8.29
C SER A 174 -17.53 -5.03 7.22
N LEU A 175 -17.76 -6.10 6.43
CA LEU A 175 -16.90 -6.39 5.27
C LEU A 175 -16.89 -5.23 4.26
N GLU A 176 -18.00 -4.51 4.10
CA GLU A 176 -18.07 -3.32 3.25
C GLU A 176 -17.16 -2.19 3.76
N GLU A 177 -17.16 -1.95 5.07
CA GLU A 177 -16.27 -0.95 5.70
C GLU A 177 -14.81 -1.34 5.60
N TYR A 178 -14.47 -2.63 5.76
CA TYR A 178 -13.14 -3.14 5.50
C TYR A 178 -12.71 -2.88 4.05
N ILE A 179 -13.54 -3.26 3.06
CA ILE A 179 -13.23 -3.01 1.65
C ILE A 179 -13.05 -1.52 1.38
N ARG A 180 -13.86 -0.66 2.00
CA ARG A 180 -13.73 0.81 1.91
C ARG A 180 -12.47 1.35 2.58
N MET A 181 -11.98 0.72 3.63
CA MET A 181 -10.69 1.07 4.22
C MET A 181 -9.56 0.67 3.26
N VAL A 182 -9.56 -0.57 2.79
CA VAL A 182 -8.53 -1.11 1.90
C VAL A 182 -8.46 -0.40 0.56
N GLU A 183 -9.63 -0.08 -0.03
CA GLU A 183 -9.68 0.66 -1.30
C GLU A 183 -8.96 2.01 -1.18
N ARG A 184 -9.02 2.61 0.01
CA ARG A 184 -8.50 3.94 0.32
C ARG A 184 -7.03 3.88 0.74
N LYS A 185 -6.70 3.04 1.73
CA LYS A 185 -5.36 2.94 2.34
C LYS A 185 -4.33 2.38 1.35
N THR A 186 -4.72 1.38 0.56
CA THR A 186 -3.77 0.65 -0.30
C THR A 186 -4.10 0.75 -1.79
N ALA A 187 -5.35 0.51 -2.17
CA ALA A 187 -5.69 0.40 -3.59
C ALA A 187 -5.65 1.74 -4.34
N ALA A 188 -6.03 2.85 -3.69
CA ALA A 188 -6.11 4.17 -4.33
C ALA A 188 -4.80 4.62 -4.98
N LEU A 189 -3.66 4.36 -4.32
CA LEU A 189 -2.36 4.75 -4.87
C LEU A 189 -1.88 3.81 -5.98
N ILE A 190 -2.22 2.52 -5.91
CA ILE A 190 -1.95 1.53 -6.97
C ILE A 190 -2.80 1.83 -8.21
N GLN A 191 -4.08 2.17 -8.00
CA GLN A 191 -5.00 2.66 -9.02
C GLN A 191 -4.44 3.91 -9.70
N ALA A 192 -4.02 4.91 -8.92
CA ALA A 192 -3.43 6.13 -9.44
C ALA A 192 -2.16 5.85 -10.25
N ALA A 193 -1.30 4.92 -9.81
CA ALA A 193 -0.11 4.52 -10.56
C ALA A 193 -0.46 4.03 -11.97
N CYS A 194 -1.43 3.12 -12.06
CA CYS A 194 -1.84 2.54 -13.33
C CYS A 194 -2.56 3.57 -14.24
N GLU A 195 -3.44 4.38 -13.65
CA GLU A 195 -4.15 5.47 -14.34
C GLU A 195 -3.19 6.51 -14.91
N LEU A 196 -2.24 7.00 -14.10
CA LEU A 196 -1.23 7.97 -14.52
C LEU A 196 -0.28 7.41 -15.56
N GLY A 197 0.06 6.11 -15.46
CA GLY A 197 0.83 5.42 -16.49
C GLY A 197 0.13 5.45 -17.85
N ALA A 198 -1.16 5.11 -17.89
CA ALA A 198 -1.96 5.18 -19.12
C ALA A 198 -2.05 6.62 -19.68
N LEU A 199 -2.27 7.60 -18.79
CA LEU A 199 -2.32 9.02 -19.16
C LEU A 199 -0.98 9.53 -19.72
N SER A 200 0.15 9.04 -19.19
CA SER A 200 1.49 9.38 -19.66
C SER A 200 1.72 8.97 -21.13
N ALA A 201 1.07 7.89 -21.57
CA ALA A 201 1.11 7.42 -22.96
C ALA A 201 0.20 8.22 -23.91
N GLY A 202 -0.65 9.12 -23.41
CA GLY A 202 -1.72 9.74 -24.20
C GLY A 202 -2.77 8.72 -24.66
N ALA A 203 -3.01 7.68 -23.85
CA ALA A 203 -3.86 6.56 -24.22
C ALA A 203 -5.34 6.94 -24.37
N PRO A 204 -6.13 6.19 -25.16
CA PRO A 204 -7.58 6.34 -25.20
C PRO A 204 -8.20 6.16 -23.81
N GLN A 205 -9.31 6.87 -23.54
CA GLN A 205 -10.00 6.83 -22.25
C GLN A 205 -10.39 5.41 -21.80
N SER A 206 -10.68 4.51 -22.75
CA SER A 206 -10.97 3.10 -22.46
C SER A 206 -9.79 2.37 -21.83
N TYR A 207 -8.55 2.68 -22.21
CA TYR A 207 -7.34 2.08 -21.64
C TYR A 207 -7.06 2.67 -20.26
N VAL A 208 -7.23 3.98 -20.11
CA VAL A 208 -7.10 4.67 -18.80
C VAL A 208 -8.06 4.06 -17.78
N GLN A 209 -9.33 3.88 -18.16
CA GLN A 209 -10.32 3.22 -17.31
C GLN A 209 -9.97 1.77 -17.00
N ALA A 210 -9.50 1.00 -18.00
CA ALA A 210 -9.11 -0.39 -17.81
C ALA A 210 -7.95 -0.53 -16.82
N LEU A 211 -6.94 0.33 -16.93
CA LEU A 211 -5.77 0.32 -16.05
C LEU A 211 -6.09 0.85 -14.65
N SER A 212 -7.01 1.82 -14.54
CA SER A 212 -7.57 2.26 -13.25
C SER A 212 -8.33 1.12 -12.57
N GLU A 213 -9.22 0.42 -13.28
CA GLU A 213 -9.94 -0.76 -12.78
C GLU A 213 -8.98 -1.89 -12.38
N TYR A 214 -7.96 -2.15 -13.20
CA TYR A 214 -6.91 -3.11 -12.89
C TYR A 214 -6.20 -2.76 -11.58
N GLY A 215 -5.68 -1.53 -11.46
CA GLY A 215 -4.93 -1.10 -10.29
C GLY A 215 -5.76 -1.11 -9.00
N TYR A 216 -7.03 -0.70 -9.07
CA TYR A 216 -7.97 -0.80 -7.93
C TYR A 216 -8.10 -2.25 -7.45
N ASN A 217 -8.44 -3.17 -8.36
CA ASN A 217 -8.70 -4.56 -7.99
C ASN A 217 -7.42 -5.28 -7.55
N LEU A 218 -6.29 -4.98 -8.19
CA LEU A 218 -4.98 -5.48 -7.79
C LEU A 218 -4.62 -5.03 -6.38
N GLY A 219 -4.84 -3.76 -6.06
CA GLY A 219 -4.51 -3.19 -4.75
C GLY A 219 -5.37 -3.77 -3.63
N VAL A 220 -6.65 -4.01 -3.87
CA VAL A 220 -7.50 -4.72 -2.90
C VAL A 220 -7.03 -6.15 -2.68
N ALA A 221 -6.77 -6.90 -3.76
CA ALA A 221 -6.26 -8.26 -3.65
C ALA A 221 -4.90 -8.33 -2.94
N PHE A 222 -4.03 -7.34 -3.17
CA PHE A 222 -2.73 -7.23 -2.51
C PHE A 222 -2.89 -7.08 -1.01
N GLN A 223 -3.76 -6.17 -0.55
CA GLN A 223 -3.99 -5.97 0.88
C GLN A 223 -4.62 -7.20 1.54
N VAL A 224 -5.62 -7.83 0.90
CA VAL A 224 -6.20 -9.09 1.41
C VAL A 224 -5.11 -10.16 1.57
N GLY A 225 -4.17 -10.24 0.62
CA GLY A 225 -3.03 -11.14 0.73
C GLY A 225 -2.10 -10.79 1.89
N ASP A 226 -1.79 -9.51 2.09
CA ASP A 226 -0.95 -9.06 3.20
C ASP A 226 -1.63 -9.29 4.57
N ASP A 227 -2.96 -9.15 4.67
CA ASP A 227 -3.72 -9.47 5.89
C ASP A 227 -3.66 -10.97 6.23
N ILE A 228 -3.74 -11.84 5.21
CA ILE A 228 -3.57 -13.29 5.37
C ILE A 228 -2.15 -13.62 5.86
N ILE A 229 -1.13 -12.94 5.31
CA ILE A 229 0.26 -13.09 5.72
C ILE A 229 0.46 -12.68 7.18
N ASP A 230 -0.18 -11.58 7.60
CA ASP A 230 -0.02 -11.09 8.96
C ASP A 230 -0.42 -12.16 9.98
N ILE A 231 -1.50 -12.91 9.71
CA ILE A 231 -2.00 -13.93 10.65
C ILE A 231 -1.37 -15.31 10.45
N PHE A 232 -1.13 -15.73 9.21
CA PHE A 232 -0.75 -17.12 8.89
C PHE A 232 0.61 -17.28 8.22
N GLY A 233 1.36 -16.19 8.01
CA GLY A 233 2.67 -16.22 7.39
C GLY A 233 3.74 -16.85 8.27
N VAL A 234 4.86 -17.23 7.66
CA VAL A 234 6.03 -17.77 8.35
C VAL A 234 7.06 -16.64 8.55
N GLU A 235 7.45 -16.33 9.80
CA GLU A 235 8.36 -15.21 10.13
C GLU A 235 9.65 -15.23 9.30
N GLU A 236 10.24 -16.41 9.10
CA GLU A 236 11.47 -16.58 8.31
C GLU A 236 11.31 -16.20 6.84
N LYS A 237 10.09 -16.31 6.29
CA LYS A 237 9.78 -15.95 4.90
C LYS A 237 9.29 -14.51 4.76
N THR A 238 8.62 -13.99 5.78
CA THR A 238 7.96 -12.67 5.74
C THR A 238 8.87 -11.55 6.26
N GLY A 239 9.84 -11.88 7.11
CA GLY A 239 10.72 -10.91 7.78
C GLY A 239 9.98 -9.97 8.73
N LYS A 240 8.74 -10.32 9.10
CA LYS A 240 7.85 -9.57 9.99
C LYS A 240 7.40 -10.49 11.12
N ARG A 241 7.14 -9.88 12.28
CA ARG A 241 6.46 -10.56 13.39
C ARG A 241 5.07 -10.98 12.94
N VAL A 242 4.67 -12.22 13.21
CA VAL A 242 3.31 -12.70 12.91
C VAL A 242 2.32 -12.14 13.94
N GLY A 243 1.13 -11.77 13.47
CA GLY A 243 0.02 -11.25 14.26
C GLY A 243 0.21 -9.79 14.67
N GLY A 244 0.83 -8.97 13.81
CA GLY A 244 0.99 -7.54 14.05
C GLY A 244 -0.34 -6.85 14.28
N ASP A 245 -1.34 -7.17 13.46
CA ASP A 245 -2.68 -6.58 13.56
C ASP A 245 -3.41 -6.97 14.86
N ILE A 246 -3.06 -8.13 15.46
CA ILE A 246 -3.60 -8.54 16.77
C ILE A 246 -2.99 -7.69 17.89
N TYR A 247 -1.68 -7.41 17.84
CA TYR A 247 -1.03 -6.50 18.79
C TYR A 247 -1.62 -5.09 18.72
N GLU A 248 -1.99 -4.65 17.53
CA GLU A 248 -2.55 -3.33 17.25
C GLU A 248 -4.07 -3.28 17.43
N HIS A 249 -4.69 -4.36 17.91
CA HIS A 249 -6.14 -4.43 18.19
C HIS A 249 -7.03 -4.26 16.94
N LYS A 250 -6.52 -4.54 15.73
CA LYS A 250 -7.16 -4.15 14.48
C LYS A 250 -8.26 -5.11 14.05
N LEU A 251 -9.45 -4.56 13.76
CA LEU A 251 -10.45 -5.18 12.87
C LEU A 251 -10.32 -4.71 11.41
N GLY A 252 -9.27 -3.94 11.11
CA GLY A 252 -8.83 -3.61 9.76
C GLY A 252 -8.18 -4.76 9.00
N ASN A 253 -8.08 -5.95 9.60
CA ASN A 253 -7.60 -7.17 8.96
C ASN A 253 -8.77 -8.10 8.60
N VAL A 254 -8.90 -8.51 7.34
CA VAL A 254 -10.05 -9.31 6.88
C VAL A 254 -10.14 -10.67 7.54
N VAL A 255 -9.02 -11.31 7.88
CA VAL A 255 -9.03 -12.62 8.54
C VAL A 255 -9.61 -12.49 9.94
N LEU A 256 -9.18 -11.48 10.71
CA LEU A 256 -9.71 -11.22 12.04
C LEU A 256 -11.20 -10.83 11.99
N LEU A 257 -11.56 -9.99 11.02
CA LEU A 257 -12.94 -9.58 10.79
C LEU A 257 -13.86 -10.78 10.50
N LEU A 258 -13.48 -11.66 9.57
CA LEU A 258 -14.27 -12.83 9.21
C LEU A 258 -14.32 -13.85 10.35
N ALA A 259 -13.21 -14.01 11.10
CA ALA A 259 -13.17 -14.88 12.27
C ALA A 259 -14.05 -14.35 13.41
N MET A 260 -14.27 -13.04 13.52
CA MET A 260 -15.17 -12.44 14.50
C MET A 260 -16.61 -12.95 14.36
N GLU A 261 -17.07 -13.26 13.14
CA GLU A 261 -18.40 -13.81 12.90
C GLU A 261 -18.59 -15.21 13.52
N GLU A 262 -17.51 -15.98 13.66
CA GLU A 262 -17.52 -17.35 14.21
C GLU A 262 -17.10 -17.40 15.69
N LEU A 263 -16.13 -16.58 16.10
CA LEU A 263 -15.55 -16.58 17.44
C LEU A 263 -16.24 -15.61 18.41
N GLY A 264 -16.85 -14.54 17.89
CA GLY A 264 -17.53 -13.51 18.66
C GLY A 264 -16.72 -13.03 19.87
N ALA A 265 -17.27 -13.26 21.07
CA ALA A 265 -16.68 -12.79 22.33
C ALA A 265 -15.23 -13.23 22.55
N SER A 266 -14.85 -14.45 22.12
CA SER A 266 -13.49 -14.96 22.35
C SER A 266 -12.41 -14.15 21.63
N LEU A 267 -12.71 -13.60 20.45
CA LEU A 267 -11.79 -12.72 19.72
C LEU A 267 -11.91 -11.28 20.23
N ALA A 268 -13.13 -10.81 20.49
CA ALA A 268 -13.38 -9.46 20.99
C ALA A 268 -12.68 -9.18 22.33
N GLU A 269 -12.66 -10.16 23.25
CA GLU A 269 -11.98 -10.05 24.53
C GLU A 269 -10.48 -9.80 24.39
N VAL A 270 -9.82 -10.46 23.42
CA VAL A 270 -8.39 -10.25 23.18
C VAL A 270 -8.13 -8.88 22.58
N LEU A 271 -8.88 -8.49 21.54
CA LEU A 271 -8.69 -7.21 20.87
C LEU A 271 -9.04 -6.01 21.77
N ALA A 272 -9.89 -6.19 22.79
CA ALA A 272 -10.23 -5.16 23.76
C ALA A 272 -9.22 -5.02 24.92
N LYS A 273 -8.19 -5.87 25.01
CA LYS A 273 -7.18 -5.77 26.06
C LYS A 273 -6.42 -4.45 25.95
N LYS A 274 -6.00 -3.90 27.09
CA LYS A 274 -5.09 -2.73 27.09
C LYS A 274 -3.70 -3.07 26.53
N VAL A 275 -3.25 -4.30 26.78
CA VAL A 275 -1.98 -4.83 26.29
C VAL A 275 -2.22 -6.26 25.85
N VAL A 276 -1.90 -6.56 24.60
CA VAL A 276 -1.94 -7.91 24.02
C VAL A 276 -0.56 -8.54 24.18
N THR A 277 -0.48 -9.71 24.82
CA THR A 277 0.79 -10.41 25.05
C THR A 277 1.14 -11.36 23.89
N PRO A 278 2.39 -11.85 23.79
CA PRO A 278 2.74 -12.92 22.85
C PRO A 278 1.87 -14.17 22.97
N GLU A 279 1.52 -14.58 24.18
CA GLU A 279 0.66 -15.74 24.41
C GLU A 279 -0.77 -15.49 23.89
N ASP A 280 -1.28 -14.26 24.03
CA ASP A 280 -2.57 -13.86 23.48
C ASP A 280 -2.59 -13.97 21.95
N VAL A 281 -1.53 -13.51 21.29
CA VAL A 281 -1.40 -13.58 19.83
C VAL A 281 -1.35 -15.03 19.36
N VAL A 282 -0.50 -15.86 19.96
CA VAL A 282 -0.40 -17.29 19.62
C VAL A 282 -1.75 -18.00 19.78
N ARG A 283 -2.44 -17.75 20.90
CA ARG A 283 -3.77 -18.31 21.14
C ARG A 283 -4.80 -17.82 20.12
N THR A 284 -4.76 -16.54 19.78
CA THR A 284 -5.69 -15.95 18.81
C THR A 284 -5.47 -16.54 17.42
N ILE A 285 -4.23 -16.70 16.98
CA ILE A 285 -3.90 -17.34 15.71
C ILE A 285 -4.40 -18.79 15.66
N ASP A 286 -4.21 -19.58 16.73
CA ASP A 286 -4.74 -20.95 16.81
C ASP A 286 -6.28 -20.99 16.73
N LEU A 287 -6.97 -20.08 17.43
CA LEU A 287 -8.44 -19.97 17.35
C LEU A 287 -8.90 -19.59 15.94
N VAL A 288 -8.31 -18.54 15.38
CA VAL A 288 -8.62 -18.04 14.03
C VAL A 288 -8.33 -19.11 12.98
N GLY A 289 -7.25 -19.90 13.15
CA GLY A 289 -6.90 -21.02 12.27
C GLY A 289 -7.90 -22.17 12.24
N ARG A 290 -8.85 -22.24 13.19
CA ARG A 290 -9.93 -23.23 13.23
C ARG A 290 -11.23 -22.73 12.59
N THR A 291 -11.28 -21.47 12.15
CA THR A 291 -12.44 -20.85 11.50
C THR A 291 -12.37 -20.98 9.97
N SER A 292 -13.44 -20.61 9.28
CA SER A 292 -13.44 -20.50 7.81
C SER A 292 -12.77 -19.22 7.29
N ALA A 293 -12.29 -18.33 8.17
CA ALA A 293 -11.81 -16.99 7.82
C ALA A 293 -10.69 -16.99 6.77
N ARG A 294 -9.71 -17.90 6.90
CA ARG A 294 -8.62 -18.03 5.91
C ARG A 294 -9.16 -18.33 4.51
N GLN A 295 -10.03 -19.33 4.41
CA GLN A 295 -10.60 -19.75 3.13
C GLN A 295 -11.42 -18.61 2.51
N ARG A 296 -12.28 -17.96 3.30
CA ARG A 296 -13.12 -16.84 2.84
C ARG A 296 -12.28 -15.64 2.39
N ALA A 297 -11.17 -15.34 3.08
CA ALA A 297 -10.22 -14.31 2.66
C ALA A 297 -9.53 -14.66 1.34
N GLU A 298 -9.11 -15.91 1.14
CA GLU A 298 -8.53 -16.40 -0.12
C GLU A 298 -9.52 -16.35 -1.30
N GLU A 299 -10.79 -16.66 -1.06
CA GLU A 299 -11.87 -16.52 -2.03
C GLU A 299 -12.08 -15.05 -2.42
N LEU A 300 -12.11 -14.14 -1.43
CA LEU A 300 -12.20 -12.71 -1.66
C LEU A 300 -11.02 -12.19 -2.49
N LYS A 301 -9.79 -12.58 -2.14
CA LYS A 301 -8.56 -12.28 -2.90
C LYS A 301 -8.71 -12.71 -4.36
N SER A 302 -9.17 -13.94 -4.58
CA SER A 302 -9.37 -14.52 -5.91
C SER A 302 -10.42 -13.77 -6.74
N VAL A 303 -11.49 -13.28 -6.12
CA VAL A 303 -12.51 -12.45 -6.79
C VAL A 303 -11.90 -11.15 -7.33
N TYR A 304 -11.11 -10.45 -6.51
CA TYR A 304 -10.47 -9.20 -6.91
C TYR A 304 -9.38 -9.42 -7.97
N VAL A 305 -8.55 -10.47 -7.85
CA VAL A 305 -7.61 -10.83 -8.92
C VAL A 305 -8.35 -11.11 -10.23
N GLY A 306 -9.46 -11.86 -10.19
CA GLY A 306 -10.26 -12.13 -11.39
C GLY A 306 -10.81 -10.87 -12.04
N ARG A 307 -11.20 -9.87 -11.25
CA ARG A 307 -11.62 -8.55 -11.77
C ARG A 307 -10.46 -7.77 -12.39
N ALA A 308 -9.29 -7.78 -11.75
CA ALA A 308 -8.09 -7.15 -12.29
C ALA A 308 -7.71 -7.75 -13.66
N LEU A 309 -7.69 -9.08 -13.77
CA LEU A 309 -7.37 -9.79 -15.01
C LEU A 309 -8.35 -9.44 -16.14
N ARG A 310 -9.66 -9.40 -15.87
CA ARG A 310 -10.67 -9.00 -16.85
C ARG A 310 -10.50 -7.56 -17.33
N ALA A 311 -10.10 -6.64 -16.45
CA ALA A 311 -9.85 -5.26 -16.84
C ALA A 311 -8.75 -5.16 -17.91
N LEU A 312 -7.69 -5.99 -17.82
CA LEU A 312 -6.60 -6.01 -18.82
C LEU A 312 -7.03 -6.50 -20.20
N GLU A 313 -8.18 -7.17 -20.35
CA GLU A 313 -8.67 -7.66 -21.65
C GLU A 313 -8.99 -6.52 -22.64
N LYS A 314 -9.24 -5.31 -22.13
CA LYS A 314 -9.46 -4.10 -22.94
C LYS A 314 -8.17 -3.58 -23.62
N LEU A 315 -6.99 -4.02 -23.17
CA LEU A 315 -5.70 -3.61 -23.71
C LEU A 315 -5.23 -4.57 -24.83
N PRO A 316 -4.51 -4.05 -25.84
CA PRO A 316 -3.93 -4.89 -26.88
C PRO A 316 -2.93 -5.89 -26.28
N ARG A 317 -2.79 -7.06 -26.92
CA ARG A 317 -1.79 -8.05 -26.53
C ARG A 317 -0.39 -7.45 -26.66
N SER A 318 0.36 -7.42 -25.56
CA SER A 318 1.75 -6.96 -25.51
C SER A 318 2.47 -7.66 -24.35
N GLN A 319 3.81 -7.69 -24.42
CA GLN A 319 4.62 -8.22 -23.32
C GLN A 319 4.34 -7.50 -21.99
N TYR A 320 4.06 -6.19 -22.03
CA TYR A 320 3.81 -5.39 -20.83
C TYR A 320 2.45 -5.67 -20.21
N ARG A 321 1.42 -5.88 -21.04
CA ARG A 321 0.12 -6.35 -20.55
C ARG A 321 0.26 -7.74 -19.92
N ASP A 322 1.07 -8.62 -20.52
CA ASP A 322 1.30 -9.96 -19.98
C ASP A 322 2.10 -9.90 -18.66
N LEU A 323 3.03 -8.96 -18.48
CA LEU A 323 3.68 -8.71 -17.18
C LEU A 323 2.70 -8.24 -16.10
N LEU A 324 1.77 -7.34 -16.42
CA LEU A 324 0.71 -6.92 -15.50
C LEU A 324 -0.19 -8.11 -15.12
N ARG A 325 -0.56 -8.95 -16.10
CA ARG A 325 -1.31 -10.18 -15.86
C ARG A 325 -0.55 -11.13 -14.93
N ASP A 326 0.73 -11.35 -15.19
CA ASP A 326 1.58 -12.26 -14.42
C ASP A 326 1.77 -11.76 -12.97
N LEU A 327 1.82 -10.44 -12.74
CA LEU A 327 1.81 -9.86 -11.38
C LEU A 327 0.49 -10.17 -10.64
N ALA A 328 -0.65 -10.03 -11.30
CA ALA A 328 -1.94 -10.35 -10.68
C ALA A 328 -2.05 -11.84 -10.33
N ILE A 329 -1.54 -12.72 -11.18
CA ILE A 329 -1.43 -14.17 -10.91
C ILE A 329 -0.49 -14.43 -9.73
N PHE A 330 0.68 -13.77 -9.72
CA PHE A 330 1.61 -13.88 -8.60
C PHE A 330 0.97 -13.50 -7.26
N ILE A 331 0.21 -12.39 -7.20
CA ILE A 331 -0.50 -11.98 -5.98
C ILE A 331 -1.52 -13.04 -5.54
N LYS A 332 -2.16 -13.74 -6.49
CA LYS A 332 -3.08 -14.83 -6.19
C LYS A 332 -2.37 -16.04 -5.58
N GLU A 333 -1.30 -16.47 -6.23
CA GLU A 333 -0.59 -17.73 -5.96
C GLU A 333 0.48 -17.61 -4.88
N ARG A 334 0.79 -16.40 -4.41
CA ARG A 334 1.82 -16.14 -3.41
C ARG A 334 1.58 -17.03 -2.18
N GLU A 335 2.43 -18.05 -2.02
CA GLU A 335 2.49 -18.88 -0.83
C GLU A 335 3.21 -18.13 0.28
N TYR A 336 2.76 -18.34 1.52
CA TYR A 336 3.17 -17.60 2.71
C TYR A 336 3.82 -18.52 3.74
#